data_AF-I7J174-F1
#
_entry.id   AF-I7J174-F1
#
_cell.length_a   1.000
_cell.length_b   1.000
_cell.length_c   1.000
_cell.angle_alpha   90.00
_cell.angle_beta   90.00
_cell.angle_gamma   90.00
#
_symmetry.space_group_name_H-M   'P 1'
#
loop_
_entity.id
_entity.type
_entity.pdbx_description
1 polymer ?
#
loop_
_entity_poly.entity_id
_entity_poly.type
_entity_poly.pdbx_seq_one_letter_code
_entity_poly.pdbx_strand_id
1 'polypeptide(L)'
;MPEEIAKPEADGKPEEIAKPEADGKPEEITKPEDYASSFAAHTPLTPSSSLASTAPHTHTHKKRVSDAQAFSLQCISWSEHSLIVTLFSREYGLIAGVAKSAKRPYSVLRPISAHFQPLRVSWSGTGEIKTITRVETDGFINLSSENLMSAWYLNELILRGIAKEDPHERLYDYYVQALNDLAAHVDARTVLRRFEWQWLCETGYGFDTPEPDFSDLEKEPELRKQLRLKIANILNRTSLNVRENQNHLSRLITTRSKTEDTQ
;
A
#
# COMPACT_ATOMS: atom_id res chain seq x y z
N MET A 1 13.72 -70.53 -26.38
CA MET A 1 12.29 -70.69 -26.09
C MET A 1 11.78 -69.35 -25.58
N PRO A 2 10.76 -68.72 -26.17
CA PRO A 2 10.22 -67.47 -25.64
C PRO A 2 9.08 -67.78 -24.65
N GLU A 3 9.17 -67.27 -23.43
CA GLU A 3 8.06 -67.25 -22.47
C GLU A 3 7.20 -66.02 -22.72
N GLU A 4 5.96 -66.30 -23.09
CA GLU A 4 4.84 -65.37 -23.24
C GLU A 4 4.09 -65.33 -21.91
N ILE A 5 4.06 -64.18 -21.23
CA ILE A 5 3.21 -64.00 -20.04
C ILE A 5 2.50 -62.63 -20.09
N ALA A 6 1.22 -62.75 -20.43
CA ALA A 6 0.01 -62.05 -19.96
C ALA A 6 0.02 -60.52 -19.71
N LYS A 7 -0.89 -59.85 -20.44
CA LYS A 7 -1.47 -58.53 -20.11
C LYS A 7 -2.19 -58.56 -18.75
N PRO A 8 -2.16 -57.47 -17.96
CA PRO A 8 -3.16 -57.24 -16.93
C PRO A 8 -4.36 -56.45 -17.47
N GLU A 9 -5.51 -56.79 -16.92
CA GLU A 9 -6.86 -56.34 -17.23
C GLU A 9 -7.15 -54.91 -16.74
N ALA A 10 -8.25 -54.37 -17.27
CA ALA A 10 -8.71 -53.00 -17.11
C ALA A 10 -9.36 -52.75 -15.74
N ASP A 11 -8.81 -51.78 -15.00
CA ASP A 11 -9.43 -51.22 -13.80
C ASP A 11 -10.29 -49.98 -14.15
N GLY A 12 -11.55 -50.05 -13.70
CA GLY A 12 -12.22 -48.95 -13.01
C GLY A 12 -12.49 -47.65 -13.76
N LYS A 13 -13.72 -47.52 -14.26
CA LYS A 13 -14.35 -46.26 -14.69
C LYS A 13 -14.24 -45.19 -13.57
N PRO A 14 -13.81 -43.94 -13.84
CA PRO A 14 -13.75 -42.89 -12.81
C PRO A 14 -15.17 -42.44 -12.41
N GLU A 15 -15.38 -42.32 -11.10
CA GLU A 15 -16.59 -41.80 -10.45
C GLU A 15 -16.85 -40.34 -10.84
N GLU A 16 -18.12 -40.05 -11.14
CA GLU A 16 -18.64 -38.74 -11.49
C GLU A 16 -18.79 -37.89 -10.22
N ILE A 17 -17.84 -36.98 -10.00
CA ILE A 17 -17.91 -36.01 -8.90
C ILE A 17 -18.97 -34.96 -9.23
N ALA A 18 -19.99 -34.89 -8.38
CA ALA A 18 -21.12 -33.99 -8.47
C ALA A 18 -20.69 -32.50 -8.54
N LYS A 19 -21.39 -31.73 -9.38
CA LYS A 19 -21.28 -30.28 -9.47
C LYS A 19 -21.70 -29.64 -8.12
N PRO A 20 -20.95 -28.67 -7.57
CA PRO A 20 -21.48 -27.86 -6.48
C PRO A 20 -22.54 -26.91 -7.04
N GLU A 21 -23.64 -26.82 -6.29
CA GLU A 21 -24.81 -25.98 -6.54
C GLU A 21 -24.43 -24.49 -6.51
N ALA A 22 -25.13 -23.71 -7.33
CA ALA A 22 -24.94 -22.28 -7.48
C ALA A 22 -25.67 -21.53 -6.36
N ASP A 23 -24.93 -21.13 -5.33
CA ASP A 23 -25.40 -20.18 -4.33
C ASP A 23 -24.83 -18.77 -4.58
N GLY A 24 -25.71 -17.78 -4.55
CA GLY A 24 -25.36 -16.37 -4.36
C GLY A 24 -25.36 -15.51 -5.62
N LYS A 25 -26.43 -14.73 -5.78
CA LYS A 25 -26.52 -13.56 -6.67
C LYS A 25 -25.30 -12.65 -6.43
N PRO A 26 -24.59 -12.16 -7.46
CA PRO A 26 -23.41 -11.31 -7.23
C PRO A 26 -23.83 -10.01 -6.54
N GLU A 27 -23.18 -9.74 -5.41
CA GLU A 27 -23.28 -8.47 -4.70
C GLU A 27 -22.90 -7.31 -5.62
N GLU A 28 -23.62 -6.20 -5.46
CA GLU A 28 -23.53 -4.99 -6.25
C GLU A 28 -22.10 -4.42 -6.19
N ILE A 29 -21.43 -4.39 -7.34
CA ILE A 29 -20.04 -3.92 -7.50
C ILE A 29 -20.01 -2.43 -7.15
N THR A 30 -19.35 -2.10 -6.03
CA THR A 30 -19.04 -0.71 -5.62
C THR A 30 -18.31 0.02 -6.75
N LYS A 31 -18.50 1.33 -6.89
CA LYS A 31 -17.90 2.13 -7.98
C LYS A 31 -16.47 2.52 -7.64
N PRO A 32 -15.60 2.84 -8.64
CA PRO A 32 -14.20 3.22 -8.37
C PRO A 32 -14.07 4.39 -7.38
N GLU A 33 -15.08 5.26 -7.36
CA GLU A 33 -15.22 6.42 -6.47
C GLU A 33 -15.46 6.03 -5.00
N ASP A 34 -16.05 4.86 -4.75
CA ASP A 34 -16.30 4.35 -3.40
C ASP A 34 -15.03 3.76 -2.77
N TYR A 35 -14.09 3.25 -3.60
CA TYR A 35 -12.76 2.83 -3.15
C TYR A 35 -11.88 4.02 -2.74
N ALA A 36 -12.05 5.17 -3.43
CA ALA A 36 -11.44 6.42 -3.00
C ALA A 36 -11.97 6.84 -1.61
N SER A 37 -13.26 6.60 -1.34
CA SER A 37 -13.94 6.95 -0.09
C SER A 37 -13.58 6.03 1.09
N SER A 38 -13.37 4.72 0.87
CA SER A 38 -12.89 3.80 1.93
C SER A 38 -11.46 4.11 2.37
N PHE A 39 -10.65 4.67 1.46
CA PHE A 39 -9.32 5.22 1.75
C PHE A 39 -9.34 6.67 2.29
N ALA A 40 -10.48 7.37 2.26
CA ALA A 40 -10.60 8.77 2.68
C ALA A 40 -10.79 8.94 4.20
N ALA A 41 -10.93 7.85 4.98
CA ALA A 41 -11.21 7.92 6.41
C ALA A 41 -10.00 8.31 7.29
N HIS A 42 -8.86 8.66 6.71
CA HIS A 42 -7.70 9.14 7.47
C HIS A 42 -7.39 10.59 7.13
N THR A 43 -7.82 11.47 8.03
CA THR A 43 -7.45 12.87 8.06
C THR A 43 -5.92 12.99 8.14
N PRO A 44 -5.25 13.62 7.17
CA PRO A 44 -3.81 13.86 7.25
C PRO A 44 -3.51 14.82 8.41
N LEU A 45 -2.51 14.47 9.24
CA LEU A 45 -1.93 15.37 10.24
C LEU A 45 -1.04 16.37 9.50
N THR A 46 -1.57 17.55 9.21
CA THR A 46 -0.84 18.65 8.57
C THR A 46 -0.06 19.46 9.59
N PRO A 47 1.23 19.78 9.36
CA PRO A 47 1.86 20.97 9.93
C PRO A 47 1.56 22.20 9.05
N SER A 48 1.32 23.33 9.70
CA SER A 48 0.82 24.58 9.11
C SER A 48 1.93 25.49 8.56
N SER A 49 1.79 25.86 7.28
CA SER A 49 2.10 27.16 6.62
C SER A 49 3.58 27.62 6.50
N SER A 50 4.07 28.36 5.50
CA SER A 50 3.52 29.03 4.30
C SER A 50 4.68 29.53 3.41
N LEU A 51 4.46 29.63 2.10
CA LEU A 51 4.67 30.85 1.29
C LEU A 51 4.18 30.63 -0.15
N ALA A 52 3.36 31.56 -0.63
CA ALA A 52 2.67 31.54 -1.91
C ALA A 52 3.56 32.06 -3.06
N SER A 53 3.32 31.57 -4.28
CA SER A 53 3.64 32.30 -5.53
C SER A 53 2.74 31.84 -6.68
N THR A 54 2.51 32.76 -7.63
CA THR A 54 1.32 32.86 -8.50
C THR A 54 1.59 32.51 -9.97
N ALA A 55 0.64 31.75 -10.58
CA ALA A 55 0.26 31.64 -12.02
C ALA A 55 1.25 30.98 -13.03
N PRO A 56 0.81 30.51 -14.24
CA PRO A 56 -0.49 30.65 -14.92
C PRO A 56 -1.12 29.33 -15.45
N HIS A 57 -2.38 29.42 -15.92
CA HIS A 57 -3.12 28.36 -16.59
C HIS A 57 -2.57 28.06 -18.00
N THR A 58 -2.25 26.79 -18.28
CA THR A 58 -1.92 26.30 -19.64
C THR A 58 -2.54 24.92 -19.87
N HIS A 59 -3.12 24.72 -21.05
CA HIS A 59 -3.83 23.53 -21.54
C HIS A 59 -3.34 22.19 -20.95
N THR A 60 -4.28 21.43 -20.35
CA THR A 60 -4.04 20.19 -19.62
C THR A 60 -3.68 19.04 -20.57
N HIS A 61 -2.43 18.98 -21.00
CA HIS A 61 -1.86 17.76 -21.54
C HIS A 61 -2.01 16.65 -20.49
N LYS A 62 -2.61 15.55 -20.91
CA LYS A 62 -2.83 14.34 -20.11
C LYS A 62 -1.48 13.88 -19.54
N LYS A 63 -1.19 14.17 -18.26
CA LYS A 63 0.08 13.83 -17.60
C LYS A 63 0.25 12.32 -17.64
N ARG A 64 1.11 11.86 -18.56
CA ARG A 64 1.51 10.45 -18.70
C ARG A 64 2.87 10.32 -18.05
N VAL A 65 3.00 9.31 -17.20
CA VAL A 65 4.26 8.91 -16.59
C VAL A 65 4.70 7.60 -17.24
N SER A 66 5.97 7.51 -17.60
CA SER A 66 6.57 6.34 -18.23
C SER A 66 7.69 5.79 -17.35
N ASP A 67 7.69 4.47 -17.18
CA ASP A 67 8.77 3.66 -16.60
C ASP A 67 9.29 4.16 -15.24
N ALA A 68 8.37 4.62 -14.39
CA ALA A 68 8.70 5.01 -13.03
C ALA A 68 9.05 3.78 -12.19
N GLN A 69 10.04 3.92 -11.33
CA GLN A 69 10.38 2.88 -10.34
C GLN A 69 9.27 2.79 -9.30
N ALA A 70 8.78 1.58 -9.07
CA ALA A 70 7.73 1.34 -8.10
C ALA A 70 7.74 -0.08 -7.53
N PHE A 71 7.09 -0.25 -6.38
CA PHE A 71 6.69 -1.54 -5.84
C PHE A 71 5.16 -1.59 -5.73
N SER A 72 4.60 -2.79 -5.93
CA SER A 72 3.19 -3.06 -5.64
C SER A 72 3.01 -3.37 -4.16
N LEU A 73 2.40 -2.44 -3.41
CA LEU A 73 2.17 -2.61 -1.98
C LEU A 73 0.90 -3.43 -1.70
N GLN A 74 -0.14 -3.20 -2.50
CA GLN A 74 -1.44 -3.84 -2.34
C GLN A 74 -2.12 -4.04 -3.70
N CYS A 75 -2.75 -5.20 -3.88
CA CYS A 75 -3.52 -5.54 -5.07
C CYS A 75 -4.89 -6.10 -4.67
N ILE A 76 -5.96 -5.48 -5.15
CA ILE A 76 -7.34 -5.92 -4.90
C ILE A 76 -8.02 -6.28 -6.22
N SER A 77 -8.74 -7.40 -6.21
CA SER A 77 -9.60 -7.82 -7.31
C SER A 77 -10.72 -6.80 -7.55
N TRP A 78 -10.76 -6.18 -8.73
CA TRP A 78 -11.78 -5.21 -9.10
C TRP A 78 -12.88 -5.77 -10.01
N SER A 79 -12.47 -6.54 -11.02
CA SER A 79 -13.38 -7.25 -11.91
C SER A 79 -12.80 -8.61 -12.24
N GLU A 80 -13.50 -9.40 -13.07
CA GLU A 80 -13.03 -10.72 -13.52
C GLU A 80 -11.57 -10.69 -14.02
N HIS A 81 -11.15 -9.59 -14.65
CA HIS A 81 -9.81 -9.48 -15.20
C HIS A 81 -8.99 -8.28 -14.71
N SER A 82 -9.56 -7.38 -13.92
CA SER A 82 -8.90 -6.13 -13.51
C SER A 82 -8.53 -6.11 -12.04
N LEU A 83 -7.47 -5.36 -11.72
CA LEU A 83 -7.00 -5.11 -10.37
C LEU A 83 -7.02 -3.61 -10.07
N ILE A 84 -7.36 -3.26 -8.84
CA ILE A 84 -6.94 -1.98 -8.23
C ILE A 84 -5.62 -2.26 -7.52
N VAL A 85 -4.64 -1.41 -7.74
CA VAL A 85 -3.30 -1.51 -7.16
C VAL A 85 -2.92 -0.20 -6.49
N THR A 86 -2.26 -0.32 -5.34
CA THR A 86 -1.56 0.78 -4.70
C THR A 86 -0.06 0.57 -4.88
N LEU A 87 0.57 1.50 -5.59
CA LEU A 87 2.00 1.50 -5.88
C LEU A 87 2.72 2.46 -4.96
N PHE A 88 3.91 2.08 -4.51
CA PHE A 88 4.86 3.02 -3.95
C PHE A 88 5.93 3.33 -4.99
N SER A 89 5.86 4.53 -5.56
CA SER A 89 6.78 5.01 -6.57
C SER A 89 7.83 5.94 -5.95
N ARG A 90 9.09 5.78 -6.39
CA ARG A 90 10.21 6.58 -5.89
C ARG A 90 9.97 8.09 -6.07
N GLU A 91 9.62 8.50 -7.29
CA GLU A 91 9.50 9.91 -7.68
C GLU A 91 8.08 10.47 -7.56
N TYR A 92 7.08 9.61 -7.35
CA TYR A 92 5.66 10.00 -7.39
C TYR A 92 4.88 9.59 -6.13
N GLY A 93 5.54 9.00 -5.13
CA GLY A 93 4.89 8.62 -3.88
C GLY A 93 3.88 7.48 -4.04
N LEU A 94 2.81 7.52 -3.24
CA LEU A 94 1.73 6.53 -3.31
C LEU A 94 0.78 6.82 -4.47
N ILE A 95 0.73 5.90 -5.43
CA ILE A 95 -0.12 5.97 -6.62
C ILE A 95 -1.18 4.86 -6.58
N ALA A 96 -2.45 5.26 -6.54
CA ALA A 96 -3.56 4.33 -6.77
C ALA A 96 -3.81 4.19 -8.27
N GLY A 97 -3.99 2.96 -8.75
CA GLY A 97 -4.23 2.71 -10.17
C GLY A 97 -5.08 1.49 -10.46
N VAL A 98 -5.72 1.50 -11.63
CA VAL A 98 -6.42 0.35 -12.19
C VAL A 98 -5.56 -0.31 -13.27
N ALA A 99 -5.30 -1.60 -13.09
CA ALA A 99 -4.63 -2.45 -14.07
C ALA A 99 -5.66 -3.33 -14.78
N LYS A 100 -6.13 -2.84 -15.95
CA LYS A 100 -7.16 -3.50 -16.74
C LYS A 100 -6.61 -4.77 -17.36
N SER A 101 -7.34 -5.87 -17.24
CA SER A 101 -6.94 -7.17 -17.79
C SER A 101 -5.62 -7.72 -17.23
N ALA A 102 -5.15 -7.25 -16.07
CA ALA A 102 -3.91 -7.72 -15.43
C ALA A 102 -3.93 -9.20 -15.05
N LYS A 103 -5.12 -9.78 -14.80
CA LYS A 103 -5.24 -11.20 -14.41
C LYS A 103 -5.15 -12.18 -15.59
N ARG A 104 -5.14 -11.69 -16.84
CA ARG A 104 -5.08 -12.57 -18.02
C ARG A 104 -3.70 -13.22 -18.14
N PRO A 105 -3.62 -14.49 -18.61
CA PRO A 105 -2.36 -15.23 -18.62
C PRO A 105 -1.18 -14.53 -19.30
N TYR A 106 -1.43 -13.85 -20.42
CA TYR A 106 -0.43 -13.15 -21.25
C TYR A 106 -0.51 -11.62 -21.15
N SER A 107 -1.09 -11.10 -20.06
CA SER A 107 -1.20 -9.66 -19.88
C SER A 107 0.16 -9.04 -19.62
N VAL A 108 0.49 -7.98 -20.36
CA VAL A 108 1.68 -7.14 -20.10
C VAL A 108 1.63 -6.47 -18.73
N LEU A 109 0.45 -6.39 -18.10
CA LEU A 109 0.27 -5.82 -16.77
C LEU A 109 0.32 -6.87 -15.66
N ARG A 110 0.43 -8.16 -15.99
CA ARG A 110 0.43 -9.25 -15.00
C ARG A 110 1.51 -9.12 -13.92
N PRO A 111 2.72 -8.61 -14.19
CA PRO A 111 3.74 -8.43 -13.16
C PRO A 111 3.32 -7.48 -12.02
N ILE A 112 2.27 -6.67 -12.20
CA ILE A 112 1.77 -5.76 -11.16
C ILE A 112 1.34 -6.48 -9.88
N SER A 113 0.97 -7.76 -9.99
CA SER A 113 0.57 -8.60 -8.87
C SER A 113 1.76 -9.24 -8.13
N ALA A 114 2.98 -9.06 -8.62
CA ALA A 114 4.17 -9.57 -7.97
C ALA A 114 4.53 -8.66 -6.78
N HIS A 115 4.11 -9.06 -5.58
CA HIS A 115 4.47 -8.36 -4.35
C HIS A 115 5.97 -8.43 -4.11
N PHE A 116 6.50 -7.36 -3.50
CA PHE A 116 7.92 -7.24 -3.12
C PHE A 116 8.92 -7.35 -4.27
N GLN A 117 8.47 -7.27 -5.52
CA GLN A 117 9.34 -7.22 -6.69
C GLN A 117 9.49 -5.77 -7.17
N PRO A 118 10.71 -5.35 -7.56
CA PRO A 118 10.94 -4.06 -8.16
C PRO A 118 10.29 -4.01 -9.56
N LEU A 119 9.56 -2.93 -9.85
CA LEU A 119 8.83 -2.76 -11.11
C LEU A 119 9.16 -1.41 -11.76
N ARG A 120 9.13 -1.39 -13.09
CA ARG A 120 8.94 -0.18 -13.91
C ARG A 120 7.49 -0.08 -14.31
N VAL A 121 6.82 1.00 -13.92
CA VAL A 121 5.39 1.16 -14.15
C VAL A 121 5.12 2.45 -14.91
N SER A 122 4.32 2.34 -15.96
CA SER A 122 3.81 3.49 -16.71
C SER A 122 2.32 3.67 -16.47
N TRP A 123 1.86 4.89 -16.25
CA TRP A 123 0.43 5.20 -16.05
C TRP A 123 0.03 6.52 -16.70
N SER A 124 -1.28 6.72 -16.81
CA SER A 124 -1.84 7.96 -17.34
C SER A 124 -3.14 8.33 -16.62
N GLY A 125 -3.45 9.62 -16.64
CA GLY A 125 -4.67 10.17 -16.04
C GLY A 125 -4.34 11.21 -14.98
N THR A 126 -5.29 12.11 -14.75
CA THR A 126 -5.17 13.22 -13.79
C THR A 126 -6.05 13.06 -12.56
N GLY A 127 -6.99 12.11 -12.57
CA GLY A 127 -7.82 11.78 -11.40
C GLY A 127 -7.04 11.01 -10.33
N GLU A 128 -7.68 10.74 -9.19
CA GLU A 128 -7.07 10.04 -8.05
C GLU A 128 -6.65 8.60 -8.36
N ILE A 129 -7.42 7.92 -9.21
CA ILE A 129 -7.10 6.57 -9.69
C ILE A 129 -6.54 6.67 -11.10
N LYS A 130 -5.26 6.33 -11.26
CA LYS A 130 -4.58 6.32 -12.55
C LYS A 130 -4.91 5.06 -13.35
N THR A 131 -4.76 5.10 -14.67
CA THR A 131 -4.80 3.87 -15.48
C THR A 131 -3.38 3.37 -15.69
N ILE A 132 -3.09 2.15 -15.22
CA ILE A 132 -1.81 1.49 -15.46
C ILE A 132 -1.77 1.02 -16.91
N THR A 133 -0.68 1.36 -17.61
CA THR A 133 -0.55 1.16 -19.06
C THR A 133 0.60 0.23 -19.45
N ARG A 134 1.64 0.12 -18.62
CA ARG A 134 2.78 -0.79 -18.81
C ARG A 134 3.35 -1.18 -17.46
N VAL A 135 3.80 -2.42 -17.33
CA VAL A 135 4.51 -2.92 -16.16
C VAL A 135 5.64 -3.83 -16.65
N GLU A 136 6.85 -3.59 -16.16
CA GLU A 136 8.00 -4.44 -16.37
C GLU A 136 8.65 -4.76 -15.01
N THR A 137 9.30 -5.91 -14.91
CA THR A 137 10.10 -6.28 -13.75
C THR A 137 11.49 -5.63 -13.85
N ASP A 138 11.94 -4.96 -12.79
CA ASP A 138 13.22 -4.24 -12.73
C ASP A 138 14.20 -4.91 -11.75
N GLY A 139 14.35 -6.23 -11.91
CA GLY A 139 15.12 -7.08 -11.00
C GLY A 139 14.26 -8.12 -10.28
N PHE A 140 14.87 -8.76 -9.28
CA PHE A 140 14.25 -9.84 -8.53
C PHE A 140 14.74 -9.85 -7.09
N ILE A 141 13.81 -9.89 -6.13
CA ILE A 141 14.12 -10.03 -4.70
C ILE A 141 13.58 -11.38 -4.23
N ASN A 142 14.48 -12.25 -3.79
CA ASN A 142 14.14 -13.58 -3.30
C ASN A 142 13.85 -13.56 -1.80
N LEU A 143 12.62 -13.23 -1.41
CA LEU A 143 12.21 -13.25 0.00
C LEU A 143 11.82 -14.66 0.44
N SER A 144 12.41 -15.09 1.56
CA SER A 144 12.01 -16.32 2.25
C SER A 144 10.62 -16.16 2.88
N SER A 145 9.91 -17.29 3.07
CA SER A 145 8.61 -17.31 3.73
C SER A 145 8.67 -16.80 5.18
N GLU A 146 9.80 -16.99 5.87
CA GLU A 146 10.03 -16.54 7.25
C GLU A 146 10.03 -15.01 7.37
N ASN A 147 10.52 -14.31 6.33
CA ASN A 147 10.60 -12.86 6.30
C ASN A 147 9.41 -12.19 5.61
N LEU A 148 8.45 -12.98 5.09
CA LEU A 148 7.30 -12.46 4.36
C LEU A 148 6.41 -11.57 5.23
N MET A 149 6.19 -11.95 6.49
CA MET A 149 5.41 -11.14 7.43
C MET A 149 6.09 -9.82 7.76
N SER A 150 7.42 -9.80 7.87
CA SER A 150 8.21 -8.58 8.04
C SER A 150 8.08 -7.68 6.82
N ALA A 151 8.15 -8.23 5.61
CA ALA A 151 7.97 -7.46 4.38
C ALA A 151 6.54 -6.87 4.27
N TRP A 152 5.51 -7.64 4.61
CA TRP A 152 4.13 -7.12 4.67
C TRP A 152 3.97 -5.99 5.68
N TYR A 153 4.63 -6.09 6.83
CA TYR A 153 4.63 -5.02 7.82
C TYR A 153 5.25 -3.71 7.27
N LEU A 154 6.33 -3.80 6.49
CA LEU A 154 6.89 -2.63 5.79
C LEU A 154 5.86 -1.98 4.86
N ASN A 155 5.12 -2.78 4.09
CA ASN A 155 4.05 -2.25 3.21
C ASN A 155 2.97 -1.52 4.01
N GLU A 156 2.53 -2.10 5.13
CA GLU A 156 1.50 -1.50 5.98
C GLU A 156 1.96 -0.17 6.60
N LEU A 157 3.22 -0.06 7.02
CA LEU A 157 3.78 1.21 7.51
C LEU A 157 3.72 2.30 6.43
N ILE A 158 4.10 1.97 5.21
CA ILE A 158 4.06 2.91 4.09
C ILE A 158 2.61 3.31 3.77
N LEU A 159 1.71 2.33 3.63
CA LEU A 159 0.30 2.56 3.29
C LEU A 159 -0.43 3.44 4.30
N ARG A 160 -0.07 3.34 5.58
CA ARG A 160 -0.70 4.11 6.67
C ARG A 160 -0.01 5.44 6.96
N GLY A 161 1.25 5.56 6.56
CA GLY A 161 2.13 6.65 6.98
C GLY A 161 2.36 7.75 5.97
N ILE A 162 2.08 7.52 4.69
CA ILE A 162 2.44 8.43 3.60
C ILE A 162 1.18 9.00 2.92
N ALA A 163 1.26 10.27 2.52
CA ALA A 163 0.23 10.91 1.71
C ALA A 163 0.25 10.43 0.24
N LYS A 164 -0.90 10.43 -0.41
CA LYS A 164 -1.00 10.07 -1.83
C LYS A 164 -0.29 11.12 -2.70
N GLU A 165 0.37 10.65 -3.76
CA GLU A 165 1.09 11.48 -4.74
C GLU A 165 2.18 12.41 -4.12
N ASP A 166 2.69 12.08 -2.93
CA ASP A 166 3.78 12.80 -2.24
C ASP A 166 5.10 12.01 -2.31
N PRO A 167 6.13 12.48 -3.04
CA PRO A 167 7.37 11.73 -3.24
C PRO A 167 8.22 11.61 -1.96
N HIS A 168 8.58 10.38 -1.60
CA HIS A 168 9.54 10.06 -0.54
C HIS A 168 10.69 9.20 -1.06
N GLU A 169 11.56 9.80 -1.88
CA GLU A 169 12.66 9.07 -2.56
C GLU A 169 13.60 8.35 -1.58
N ARG A 170 13.97 8.98 -0.47
CA ARG A 170 14.84 8.38 0.55
C ARG A 170 14.18 7.19 1.22
N LEU A 171 12.89 7.32 1.57
CA LEU A 171 12.13 6.23 2.17
C LEU A 171 11.96 5.06 1.19
N TYR A 172 11.79 5.35 -0.10
CA TYR A 172 11.82 4.34 -1.14
C TYR A 172 13.15 3.59 -1.16
N ASP A 173 14.27 4.30 -1.14
CA ASP A 173 15.60 3.69 -1.14
C ASP A 173 15.82 2.82 0.13
N TYR A 174 15.36 3.27 1.30
CA TYR A 174 15.37 2.47 2.53
C TYR A 174 14.43 1.27 2.49
N TYR A 175 13.28 1.37 1.83
CA TYR A 175 12.37 0.25 1.63
C TYR A 175 13.03 -0.83 0.75
N VAL A 176 13.69 -0.42 -0.34
CA VAL A 176 14.47 -1.33 -1.18
C VAL A 176 15.58 -2.00 -0.37
N GLN A 177 16.33 -1.24 0.43
CA GLN A 177 17.36 -1.79 1.30
C GLN A 177 16.79 -2.81 2.28
N ALA A 178 15.68 -2.49 2.96
CA ALA A 178 15.05 -3.38 3.93
C ALA A 178 14.61 -4.71 3.30
N LEU A 179 14.02 -4.69 2.10
CA LEU A 179 13.67 -5.92 1.39
C LEU A 179 14.91 -6.76 1.02
N ASN A 180 15.99 -6.12 0.60
CA ASN A 180 17.25 -6.82 0.29
C ASN A 180 17.90 -7.41 1.54
N ASP A 181 17.92 -6.69 2.67
CA ASP A 181 18.45 -7.19 3.93
C ASP A 181 17.63 -8.39 4.44
N LEU A 182 16.29 -8.33 4.31
CA LEU A 182 15.41 -9.48 4.61
C LEU A 182 15.67 -10.66 3.67
N ALA A 183 15.90 -10.43 2.38
CA ALA A 183 16.25 -11.49 1.43
C ALA A 183 17.63 -12.09 1.73
N ALA A 184 18.56 -11.30 2.28
CA ALA A 184 19.88 -11.74 2.74
C ALA A 184 19.86 -12.40 4.14
N HIS A 185 18.68 -12.63 4.73
CA HIS A 185 18.51 -13.21 6.07
C HIS A 185 19.21 -12.42 7.19
N VAL A 186 19.35 -11.10 7.04
CA VAL A 186 19.67 -10.23 8.18
C VAL A 186 18.53 -10.33 9.20
N ASP A 187 18.86 -10.23 10.49
CA ASP A 187 17.87 -10.28 11.57
C ASP A 187 16.72 -9.30 11.31
N ALA A 188 15.52 -9.85 11.15
CA ALA A 188 14.34 -9.08 10.77
C ALA A 188 14.04 -7.97 11.78
N ARG A 189 14.28 -8.18 13.08
CA ARG A 189 14.08 -7.14 14.10
C ARG A 189 14.93 -5.92 13.80
N THR A 190 16.23 -6.12 13.55
CA THR A 190 17.16 -5.05 13.22
C THR A 190 16.71 -4.31 11.95
N VAL A 191 16.36 -5.05 10.88
CA VAL A 191 15.90 -4.44 9.62
C VAL A 191 14.65 -3.60 9.81
N LEU A 192 13.64 -4.15 10.51
CA LEU A 192 12.39 -3.44 10.76
C LEU A 192 12.61 -2.17 11.60
N ARG A 193 13.45 -2.22 12.64
CA ARG A 193 13.73 -1.06 13.48
C ARG A 193 14.45 0.06 12.73
N ARG A 194 15.42 -0.30 11.87
CA ARG A 194 16.08 0.67 10.98
C ARG A 194 15.10 1.32 10.03
N PHE A 195 14.22 0.52 9.40
CA PHE A 195 13.20 1.06 8.51
C PHE A 195 12.21 1.98 9.25
N GLU A 196 11.71 1.56 10.41
CA GLU A 196 10.80 2.37 11.26
C GLU A 196 11.44 3.70 11.66
N TRP A 197 12.73 3.69 12.01
CA TRP A 197 13.48 4.90 12.33
C TRP A 197 13.49 5.88 11.16
N GLN A 198 13.83 5.39 9.97
CA GLN A 198 13.87 6.22 8.76
C GLN A 198 12.47 6.70 8.36
N TRP A 199 11.45 5.83 8.48
CA TRP A 199 10.05 6.20 8.27
C TRP A 199 9.59 7.32 9.22
N LEU A 200 9.95 7.25 10.51
CA LEU A 200 9.65 8.32 11.46
C LEU A 200 10.37 9.63 11.09
N CYS A 201 11.65 9.55 10.68
CA CYS A 201 12.40 10.73 10.25
C CYS A 201 11.76 11.40 9.01
N GLU A 202 11.42 10.62 8.00
CA GLU A 202 10.81 11.11 6.75
C GLU A 202 9.39 11.66 6.95
N THR A 203 8.64 11.15 7.93
CA THR A 203 7.30 11.65 8.30
C THR A 203 7.33 12.81 9.31
N GLY A 204 8.52 13.24 9.74
CA GLY A 204 8.70 14.37 10.67
C GLY A 204 8.51 14.05 12.15
N TYR A 205 8.39 12.77 12.53
CA TYR A 205 8.28 12.31 13.92
C TYR A 205 9.61 11.77 14.48
N GLY A 206 10.64 11.64 13.65
CA GLY A 206 11.97 11.14 13.99
C GLY A 206 12.75 12.08 14.92
N PHE A 207 13.89 11.60 15.42
CA PHE A 207 14.74 12.35 16.36
C PHE A 207 15.87 13.10 15.66
N ASP A 208 16.28 14.21 16.27
CA ASP A 208 17.49 14.96 15.90
C ASP A 208 18.77 14.27 16.41
N THR A 209 18.81 12.94 16.34
CA THR A 209 19.92 12.10 16.79
C THR A 209 20.33 11.15 15.68
N PRO A 210 21.60 10.69 15.65
CA PRO A 210 22.00 9.66 14.69
C PRO A 210 21.18 8.37 14.89
N GLU A 211 21.11 7.57 13.83
CA GLU A 211 20.50 6.23 13.89
C GLU A 211 21.15 5.41 15.01
N PRO A 212 20.35 4.87 15.95
CA PRO A 212 20.87 4.00 17.01
C PRO A 212 21.40 2.68 16.44
N ASP A 213 22.32 2.06 17.17
CA ASP A 213 22.70 0.68 16.89
C ASP A 213 21.59 -0.27 17.36
N PHE A 214 20.79 -0.77 16.42
CA PHE A 214 19.70 -1.70 16.68
C PHE A 214 20.14 -3.16 16.89
N SER A 215 21.44 -3.46 16.70
CA SER A 215 22.00 -4.77 17.04
C SER A 215 22.29 -4.93 18.54
N ASP A 216 22.36 -3.82 19.27
CA ASP A 216 22.59 -3.78 20.72
C ASP A 216 21.27 -3.86 21.50
N LEU A 217 20.92 -5.08 21.93
CA LEU A 217 19.67 -5.36 22.66
C LEU A 217 19.59 -4.68 24.03
N GLU A 218 20.72 -4.32 24.65
CA GLU A 218 20.73 -3.66 25.96
C GLU A 218 20.16 -2.23 25.88
N LYS A 219 20.26 -1.59 24.70
CA LYS A 219 19.77 -0.23 24.47
C LYS A 219 18.33 -0.18 23.97
N GLU A 220 17.78 -1.29 23.46
CA GLU A 220 16.43 -1.33 22.86
C GLU A 220 15.31 -0.87 23.83
N PRO A 221 15.27 -1.29 25.11
CA PRO A 221 14.17 -0.93 26.00
C PRO A 221 14.05 0.58 26.26
N GLU A 222 15.19 1.26 26.47
CA GLU A 222 15.22 2.68 26.73
C GLU A 222 14.88 3.48 25.47
N LEU A 223 15.42 3.08 24.31
CA LEU A 223 15.07 3.70 23.02
C LEU A 223 13.56 3.58 22.73
N ARG A 224 12.96 2.40 22.95
CA ARG A 224 11.52 2.18 22.76
C ARG A 224 10.68 3.07 23.67
N LYS A 225 11.11 3.24 24.93
CA LYS A 225 10.44 4.12 25.90
C LYS A 225 10.51 5.58 25.44
N GLN A 226 11.66 6.05 24.98
CA GLN A 226 11.84 7.40 24.45
C GLN A 226 10.98 7.66 23.20
N LEU A 227 10.96 6.72 22.25
CA LEU A 227 10.08 6.73 21.07
C LEU A 227 8.61 6.89 21.46
N ARG A 228 8.13 6.03 22.37
CA ARG A 228 6.74 6.06 22.83
C ARG A 228 6.37 7.39 23.49
N LEU A 229 7.24 7.92 24.35
CA LEU A 229 7.01 9.22 25.01
C LEU A 229 6.99 10.36 24.01
N LYS A 230 7.89 10.37 23.03
CA LYS A 230 7.93 11.39 21.98
C LYS A 230 6.66 11.36 21.12
N ILE A 231 6.28 10.19 20.60
CA ILE A 231 5.07 10.04 19.79
C ILE A 231 3.84 10.47 20.60
N ALA A 232 3.72 10.02 21.85
CA ALA A 232 2.61 10.43 22.72
C ALA A 232 2.56 11.95 22.92
N ASN A 233 3.72 12.60 23.13
CA ASN A 233 3.78 14.06 23.27
C ASN A 233 3.37 14.79 21.99
N ILE A 234 3.78 14.30 20.82
CA ILE A 234 3.40 14.90 19.54
C ILE A 234 1.89 14.74 19.33
N LEU A 235 1.36 13.53 19.49
CA LEU A 235 -0.08 13.28 19.35
C LEU A 235 -0.90 14.09 20.35
N ASN A 236 -0.45 14.22 21.60
CA ASN A 236 -1.13 15.02 22.63
C ASN A 236 -1.13 16.53 22.31
N ARG A 237 -0.08 17.04 21.63
CA ARG A 237 -0.03 18.42 21.15
C ARG A 237 -0.97 18.65 19.97
N THR A 238 -1.18 17.63 19.12
CA THR A 238 -2.07 17.71 17.96
C THR A 238 -3.52 17.37 18.32
N SER A 239 -3.77 16.64 19.42
CA SER A 239 -5.09 16.27 19.92
C SER A 239 -5.77 17.41 20.67
N LEU A 240 -6.01 18.54 20.00
CA LEU A 240 -7.04 19.49 20.41
C LEU A 240 -8.09 19.77 19.32
N ASN A 241 -8.05 19.10 18.16
CA ASN A 241 -9.11 19.25 17.15
C ASN A 241 -10.22 18.20 17.22
N VAL A 242 -10.16 17.20 18.12
CA VAL A 242 -11.26 16.23 18.27
C VAL A 242 -12.44 16.85 19.05
N ARG A 243 -12.15 17.65 20.08
CA ARG A 243 -13.16 18.31 20.91
C ARG A 243 -13.78 19.52 20.21
N GLU A 244 -12.99 20.24 19.41
CA GLU A 244 -13.50 21.31 18.53
C GLU A 244 -14.36 20.75 17.38
N ASN A 245 -13.96 19.64 16.74
CA ASN A 245 -14.76 19.00 15.70
C ASN A 245 -16.07 18.41 16.25
N GLN A 246 -16.06 17.83 17.45
CA GLN A 246 -17.30 17.38 18.12
C GLN A 246 -18.22 18.54 18.48
N ASN A 247 -17.67 19.69 18.90
CA ASN A 247 -18.47 20.90 19.17
C ASN A 247 -19.00 21.56 17.89
N HIS A 248 -18.29 21.46 16.76
CA HIS A 248 -18.77 21.93 15.46
C HIS A 248 -19.91 21.05 14.94
N LEU A 249 -19.80 19.73 15.08
CA LEU A 249 -20.84 18.78 14.72
C LEU A 249 -22.09 18.93 15.60
N SER A 250 -21.94 19.14 16.92
CA SER A 250 -23.08 19.36 17.81
C SER A 250 -23.81 20.68 17.52
N ARG A 251 -23.07 21.74 17.15
CA ARG A 251 -23.65 23.01 16.69
C ARG A 251 -24.43 22.84 15.37
N LEU A 252 -23.89 22.10 14.41
CA LEU A 252 -24.54 21.84 13.13
C LEU A 252 -25.82 20.98 13.26
N ILE A 253 -25.81 20.02 14.19
CA ILE A 253 -26.99 19.19 14.50
C ILE A 253 -28.07 20.03 15.20
N THR A 254 -27.69 20.93 16.12
CA THR A 254 -28.63 21.79 16.85
C THR A 254 -29.23 22.90 15.95
N THR A 255 -28.50 23.37 14.93
CA THR A 255 -29.03 24.33 13.97
C THR A 255 -30.00 23.70 12.96
N ARG A 256 -29.83 22.41 12.63
CA ARG A 256 -30.76 21.69 11.74
C ARG A 256 -32.09 21.35 12.40
N SER A 257 -32.10 21.01 13.69
CA SER A 257 -33.34 20.71 14.42
C SER A 257 -34.23 21.94 14.64
N LYS A 258 -33.68 23.17 14.60
CA LYS A 258 -34.48 24.40 14.71
C LYS A 258 -35.12 24.87 13.40
N THR A 259 -34.66 24.35 12.26
CA THR A 259 -35.20 24.71 10.94
C THR A 259 -36.30 23.76 10.45
N GLU A 260 -36.47 22.61 11.09
CA GLU A 260 -37.50 21.62 10.73
C GLU A 260 -38.81 21.78 11.54
N ASP A 261 -38.81 22.53 12.65
CA ASP A 261 -39.99 22.78 13.50
C ASP A 261 -40.72 24.10 13.17
N THR A 262 -40.53 24.69 11.98
CA THR A 262 -41.20 25.97 11.59
C THR A 262 -41.81 25.95 10.19
N GLN A 263 -42.34 24.80 9.76
CA GLN A 263 -43.30 24.74 8.63
C GLN A 263 -44.53 23.93 9.00
#